data_AF-A0A2D3TCI3-F1
#
_entry.id   AF-A0A2D3TCI3-F1
#
_cell.length_a   1.000
_cell.length_b   1.000
_cell.length_c   1.000
_cell.angle_alpha   90.00
_cell.angle_beta   90.00
_cell.angle_gamma   90.00
#
_symmetry.space_group_name_H-M   'P 1'
#
loop_
_entity.id
_entity.type
_entity.pdbx_description
1 polymer ?
#
loop_
_entity_poly.entity_id
_entity_poly.type
_entity_poly.pdbx_seq_one_letter_code
_entity_poly.pdbx_strand_id
1 'polypeptide(L)'
;MRLIFRVLSMSILLLAVNMAARANEVTLYYEWDAENQNGLTFIEERQGVDSFNIPNFIQTGVNGSGDPPRQFVSSALQLKLTPNVNTQKSNIDLKSIPQKTVTLKLQNRSLQTINLMFHLNTLDFRYQPSTENNLKNINYEESFCEGVTDTEPYLGVIEKRYLISLKNGNNCKFQINDLNQSDQIAIGFAYQIFLNNNNLLKIHSGRYEGEVSYSIDNIVNTHSNFSKNIDHFTIKFVLNVKHHLKVHLTGHSKVQLEPCAQAGNCRAATIDQNWQNWHQNRYPLTGKTRFSLSSSGPFKVYLECEYESQSGCAIESKKNQTLVPVQTRLALPDFAVPENKLLQTKNHVDDIIFPPDVNNQQGDINFSVTSDNVETMLKNAPDTYSGRVTVVFDTEFN
;
A
#
# COMPACT_ATOMS: atom_id res chain seq x y z
N MET A 1 25.85 -25.69 -12.93
CA MET A 1 24.79 -25.10 -13.78
C MET A 1 25.04 -23.60 -13.86
N ARG A 2 25.34 -23.06 -15.05
CA ARG A 2 25.65 -21.64 -15.28
C ARG A 2 24.38 -20.80 -15.09
N LEU A 3 24.34 -19.92 -14.08
CA LEU A 3 23.35 -18.85 -14.04
C LEU A 3 23.88 -17.65 -14.81
N ILE A 4 23.26 -17.41 -15.97
CA ILE A 4 23.43 -16.20 -16.77
C ILE A 4 22.38 -15.21 -16.25
N PHE A 5 22.79 -14.14 -15.58
CA PHE A 5 21.91 -13.01 -15.32
C PHE A 5 21.78 -12.20 -16.61
N ARG A 6 20.63 -12.32 -17.30
CA ARG A 6 20.20 -11.36 -18.31
C ARG A 6 19.46 -10.23 -17.59
N VAL A 7 20.08 -9.06 -17.53
CA VAL A 7 19.39 -7.81 -17.22
C VAL A 7 18.48 -7.51 -18.42
N LEU A 8 17.17 -7.70 -18.24
CA LEU A 8 16.18 -7.20 -19.19
C LEU A 8 16.08 -5.69 -18.99
N SER A 9 16.55 -4.95 -20.00
CA SER A 9 16.29 -3.53 -20.17
C SER A 9 14.78 -3.29 -20.11
N MET A 10 14.31 -2.69 -19.01
CA MET A 10 12.93 -2.26 -18.87
C MET A 10 12.80 -0.92 -19.60
N SER A 11 12.54 -1.00 -20.90
CA SER A 11 12.05 0.13 -21.67
C SER A 11 10.64 0.45 -21.17
N ILE A 12 10.52 1.51 -20.37
CA ILE A 12 9.21 2.05 -19.97
C ILE A 12 8.59 2.67 -21.21
N LEU A 13 7.74 1.91 -21.90
CA LEU A 13 6.85 2.41 -22.92
C LEU A 13 5.77 3.25 -22.21
N LEU A 14 5.95 4.57 -22.15
CA LEU A 14 4.90 5.50 -21.73
C LEU A 14 3.79 5.45 -22.78
N LEU A 15 2.79 4.59 -22.57
CA LEU A 15 1.48 4.72 -23.19
C LEU A 15 0.77 5.88 -22.51
N ALA A 16 0.97 7.09 -23.02
CA ALA A 16 0.12 8.23 -22.70
C ALA A 16 -1.27 7.96 -23.27
N VAL A 17 -2.12 7.29 -22.48
CA VAL A 17 -3.56 7.30 -22.73
C VAL A 17 -4.01 8.72 -22.38
N ASN A 18 -4.28 9.52 -23.42
CA ASN A 18 -4.99 10.80 -23.29
C ASN A 18 -6.37 10.54 -22.70
N MET A 19 -6.46 10.42 -21.37
CA MET A 19 -7.70 10.65 -20.64
C MET A 19 -7.81 12.16 -20.48
N ALA A 20 -8.94 12.73 -20.87
CA ALA A 20 -9.24 14.14 -20.68
C ALA A 20 -9.17 14.46 -19.18
N ALA A 21 -8.06 15.06 -18.75
CA ALA A 21 -7.88 15.63 -17.42
C ALA A 21 -9.01 16.60 -17.13
N ARG A 22 -9.76 16.42 -16.03
CA ARG A 22 -10.58 17.51 -15.49
C ARG A 22 -9.69 18.37 -14.60
N ALA A 23 -9.70 19.69 -14.83
CA ALA A 23 -8.88 20.67 -14.10
C ALA A 23 -9.15 20.74 -12.57
N ASN A 24 -10.12 19.98 -12.05
CA ASN A 24 -10.52 19.95 -10.64
C ASN A 24 -10.21 18.62 -9.92
N GLU A 25 -9.45 17.72 -10.55
CA GLU A 25 -9.03 16.44 -9.97
C GLU A 25 -7.51 16.35 -9.82
N VAL A 26 -7.05 15.91 -8.65
CA VAL A 26 -5.63 15.63 -8.39
C VAL A 26 -5.50 14.21 -7.87
N THR A 27 -4.54 13.43 -8.41
CA THR A 27 -4.25 12.08 -7.93
C THR A 27 -2.89 12.06 -7.26
N LEU A 28 -2.86 11.60 -6.00
CA LEU A 28 -1.68 11.50 -5.18
C LEU A 28 -1.25 10.04 -5.07
N TYR A 29 -0.07 9.71 -5.58
CA TYR A 29 0.48 8.36 -5.52
C TYR A 29 1.49 8.22 -4.39
N TYR A 30 1.34 7.12 -3.66
CA TYR A 30 2.19 6.71 -2.55
C TYR A 30 2.65 5.29 -2.79
N GLU A 31 3.92 5.05 -2.53
CA GLU A 31 4.46 3.70 -2.45
C GLU A 31 5.06 3.49 -1.05
N TRP A 32 4.61 2.43 -0.38
CA TRP A 32 5.19 1.95 0.85
C TRP A 32 5.88 0.61 0.60
N ASP A 33 7.16 0.57 0.96
CA ASP A 33 8.02 -0.60 0.85
C ASP A 33 8.58 -0.94 2.23
N ALA A 34 8.31 -2.17 2.69
CA ALA A 34 8.70 -2.61 4.02
C ALA A 34 10.22 -2.73 4.24
N GLU A 35 11.03 -2.95 3.18
CA GLU A 35 12.49 -3.08 3.31
C GLU A 35 13.16 -1.74 3.61
N ASN A 36 12.59 -0.65 3.11
CA ASN A 36 13.23 0.65 3.23
C ASN A 36 12.90 1.35 4.55
N GLN A 37 11.87 0.92 5.31
CA GLN A 37 11.37 1.43 6.62
C GLN A 37 11.25 2.97 6.78
N ASN A 38 11.69 3.76 5.80
CA ASN A 38 11.90 5.18 5.81
C ASN A 38 11.25 5.75 4.55
N GLY A 39 9.95 6.00 4.66
CA GLY A 39 9.26 6.97 3.82
C GLY A 39 8.33 6.35 2.79
N LEU A 40 7.08 6.80 2.84
CA LEU A 40 6.21 6.81 1.68
C LEU A 40 6.95 7.55 0.56
N THR A 41 7.20 6.87 -0.55
CA THR A 41 7.72 7.54 -1.74
C THR A 41 6.54 8.23 -2.42
N PHE A 42 6.61 9.56 -2.48
CA PHE A 42 5.58 10.39 -3.06
C PHE A 42 5.86 10.62 -4.55
N ILE A 43 4.86 10.32 -5.38
CA ILE A 43 4.89 10.65 -6.80
C ILE A 43 3.61 11.44 -7.08
N GLU A 44 3.74 12.75 -7.29
CA GLU A 44 2.62 13.58 -7.77
C GLU A 44 2.51 13.40 -9.29
N GLU A 45 1.36 12.92 -9.77
CA GLU A 45 1.06 12.97 -11.20
C GLU A 45 0.16 14.17 -11.47
N ARG A 46 0.68 15.12 -12.25
CA ARG A 46 -0.05 16.34 -12.64
C ARG A 46 -0.98 16.06 -13.80
N GLN A 47 -2.21 16.53 -13.70
CA GLN A 47 -3.17 16.56 -14.79
C GLN A 47 -3.60 18.02 -14.98
N GLY A 48 -2.86 18.80 -15.77
CA GLY A 48 -3.21 20.18 -16.13
C GLY A 48 -2.03 21.14 -16.20
N VAL A 49 -1.83 21.77 -17.36
CA VAL A 49 -0.96 22.93 -17.55
C VAL A 49 -1.90 24.13 -17.68
N ASP A 50 -2.16 24.84 -16.59
CA ASP A 50 -2.91 26.10 -16.67
C ASP A 50 -1.97 27.26 -17.00
N SER A 51 -2.49 28.17 -17.83
CA SER A 51 -1.78 29.22 -18.59
C SER A 51 -1.23 30.39 -17.77
N PHE A 52 -1.02 30.21 -16.47
CA PHE A 52 -0.28 31.13 -15.62
C PHE A 52 1.01 30.45 -15.19
N ASN A 53 2.15 31.01 -15.59
CA ASN A 53 3.48 30.53 -15.26
C ASN A 53 3.81 30.86 -13.80
N ILE A 54 2.99 30.35 -12.87
CA ILE A 54 3.16 30.52 -11.43
C ILE A 54 4.15 29.45 -10.95
N PRO A 55 5.33 29.82 -10.45
CA PRO A 55 6.28 28.83 -9.93
C PRO A 55 5.67 28.09 -8.74
N ASN A 56 5.70 26.76 -8.80
CA ASN A 56 5.39 25.90 -7.66
C ASN A 56 6.40 26.17 -6.53
N PHE A 57 5.94 26.19 -5.29
CA PHE A 57 6.82 26.31 -4.13
C PHE A 57 6.89 24.97 -3.39
N ILE A 58 8.10 24.43 -3.24
CA ILE A 58 8.35 23.24 -2.42
C ILE A 58 9.01 23.72 -1.13
N GLN A 59 8.36 23.50 0.01
CA GLN A 59 9.01 23.64 1.32
C GLN A 59 9.11 22.25 1.96
N THR A 60 10.29 21.66 1.98
CA THR A 60 10.52 20.45 2.77
C THR A 60 10.68 20.84 4.23
N GLY A 61 9.65 20.62 5.05
CA GLY A 61 9.76 20.80 6.49
C GLY A 61 10.59 19.68 7.11
N VAL A 62 11.85 19.94 7.44
CA VAL A 62 12.65 19.09 8.33
C VAL A 62 12.61 19.73 9.71
N ASN A 63 11.83 19.17 10.64
CA ASN A 63 12.01 19.49 12.05
C ASN A 63 12.62 18.26 12.75
N GLY A 64 13.79 18.49 13.36
CA GLY A 64 14.33 17.59 14.38
C GLY A 64 13.38 17.50 15.57
N SER A 65 13.47 16.38 16.29
CA SER A 65 12.57 15.93 17.38
C SER A 65 11.37 15.09 16.93
N GLY A 66 11.61 13.81 16.66
CA GLY A 66 10.72 12.70 17.00
C GLY A 66 9.35 12.54 16.30
N ASP A 67 8.90 13.53 15.53
CA ASP A 67 7.66 13.42 14.75
C ASP A 67 7.91 12.71 13.40
N PRO A 68 6.95 11.89 12.90
CA PRO A 68 7.07 11.28 11.58
C PRO A 68 7.18 12.34 10.47
N PRO A 69 7.85 12.04 9.35
CA PRO A 69 8.20 13.02 8.33
C PRO A 69 6.95 13.75 7.79
N ARG A 70 6.88 15.06 8.01
CA ARG A 70 5.84 15.94 7.47
C ARG A 70 6.25 16.36 6.06
N GLN A 71 5.74 15.67 5.04
CA GLN A 71 5.91 16.12 3.65
C GLN A 71 4.85 17.18 3.35
N PHE A 72 5.28 18.44 3.23
CA PHE A 72 4.45 19.51 2.68
C PHE A 72 4.61 19.49 1.15
N VAL A 73 3.51 19.32 0.44
CA VAL A 73 3.47 19.43 -1.02
C VAL A 73 2.47 20.53 -1.36
N SER A 74 2.94 21.60 -2.00
CA SER A 74 2.08 22.61 -2.60
C SER A 74 1.46 22.00 -3.85
N SER A 75 0.14 21.85 -3.84
CA SER A 75 -0.58 21.16 -4.91
C SER A 75 -0.77 22.05 -6.15
N ALA A 76 -0.93 21.41 -7.31
CA ALA A 76 -1.48 22.03 -8.53
C ALA A 76 -2.94 22.53 -8.36
N LEU A 77 -3.53 22.37 -7.17
CA LEU A 77 -4.88 22.81 -6.90
C LEU A 77 -4.91 24.33 -6.74
N GLN A 78 -5.46 25.00 -7.75
CA GLN A 78 -5.61 26.45 -7.76
C GLN A 78 -7.06 26.85 -7.95
N LEU A 79 -7.57 27.64 -7.01
CA LEU A 79 -8.83 28.35 -7.17
C LEU A 79 -8.53 29.75 -7.72
N LYS A 80 -9.08 30.05 -8.90
CA LYS A 80 -9.08 31.39 -9.48
C LYS A 80 -10.38 32.10 -9.17
N LEU A 81 -10.27 33.30 -8.60
CA LEU A 81 -11.39 34.21 -8.41
C LEU A 81 -11.26 35.37 -9.40
N THR A 82 -12.27 35.54 -10.24
CA THR A 82 -12.34 36.65 -11.20
C THR A 82 -13.41 37.63 -10.72
N PRO A 83 -13.07 38.90 -10.47
CA PRO A 83 -14.06 39.89 -10.05
C PRO A 83 -15.13 40.09 -11.12
N ASN A 84 -16.40 40.08 -10.71
CA ASN A 84 -17.53 40.25 -11.62
C ASN A 84 -17.84 41.73 -11.91
N VAL A 85 -17.49 42.62 -10.98
CA VAL A 85 -17.84 44.04 -10.98
C VAL A 85 -16.75 44.85 -10.30
N ASN A 86 -16.60 46.11 -10.70
CA ASN A 86 -15.76 47.06 -9.97
C ASN A 86 -16.45 47.40 -8.64
N THR A 87 -15.73 47.33 -7.52
CA THR A 87 -16.30 47.60 -6.18
C THR A 87 -15.37 48.44 -5.33
N GLN A 88 -15.92 49.35 -4.52
CA GLN A 88 -15.11 50.11 -3.57
C GLN A 88 -14.52 49.24 -2.46
N LYS A 89 -15.21 48.14 -2.11
CA LYS A 89 -14.77 47.22 -1.07
C LYS A 89 -15.31 45.81 -1.35
N SER A 90 -14.44 44.83 -1.25
CA SER A 90 -14.75 43.41 -1.38
C SER A 90 -14.06 42.59 -0.29
N ASN A 91 -14.75 41.56 0.21
CA ASN A 91 -14.24 40.69 1.26
C ASN A 91 -14.16 39.24 0.77
N ILE A 92 -13.05 38.58 1.07
CA ILE A 92 -12.83 37.15 0.84
C ILE A 92 -12.53 36.51 2.19
N ASP A 93 -13.39 35.60 2.66
CA ASP A 93 -13.12 34.81 3.86
C ASP A 93 -12.62 33.43 3.46
N LEU A 94 -11.45 33.06 3.98
CA LEU A 94 -10.89 31.73 3.94
C LEU A 94 -11.25 31.02 5.23
N LYS A 95 -12.04 29.97 5.15
CA LYS A 95 -12.50 29.19 6.30
C LYS A 95 -11.47 28.12 6.66
N SER A 96 -11.28 27.89 7.96
CA SER A 96 -10.49 26.73 8.41
C SER A 96 -11.10 25.43 7.90
N ILE A 97 -10.25 24.49 7.50
CA ILE A 97 -10.67 23.25 6.87
C ILE A 97 -10.40 22.11 7.85
N PRO A 98 -11.44 21.45 8.39
CA PRO A 98 -11.22 20.38 9.34
C PRO A 98 -10.49 19.22 8.66
N GLN A 99 -9.67 18.52 9.45
CA GLN A 99 -9.07 17.27 9.05
C GLN A 99 -10.15 16.27 8.64
N LYS A 100 -9.90 15.54 7.54
CA LYS A 100 -10.77 14.47 7.08
C LYS A 100 -10.04 13.15 7.16
N THR A 101 -10.76 12.13 7.62
CA THR A 101 -10.32 10.75 7.49
C THR A 101 -10.79 10.23 6.13
N VAL A 102 -9.85 9.81 5.31
CA VAL A 102 -10.09 9.19 4.01
C VAL A 102 -9.88 7.70 4.15
N THR A 103 -10.90 6.91 3.84
CA THR A 103 -10.81 5.46 3.86
C THR A 103 -10.36 4.97 2.49
N LEU A 104 -9.16 4.41 2.41
CA LEU A 104 -8.64 3.74 1.22
C LEU A 104 -9.05 2.27 1.26
N LYS A 105 -9.52 1.74 0.14
CA LYS A 105 -9.97 0.36 0.00
C LYS A 105 -8.99 -0.40 -0.90
N LEU A 106 -8.65 -1.63 -0.52
CA LEU A 106 -7.86 -2.49 -1.39
C LEU A 106 -8.65 -2.79 -2.67
N GLN A 107 -8.02 -2.59 -3.82
CA GLN A 107 -8.61 -2.97 -5.10
C GLN A 107 -8.65 -4.50 -5.24
N ASN A 108 -9.65 -5.03 -5.96
CA ASN A 108 -9.85 -6.46 -6.25
C ASN A 108 -10.24 -7.35 -5.04
N ARG A 109 -11.41 -7.07 -4.45
CA ARG A 109 -12.26 -7.99 -3.63
C ARG A 109 -11.94 -8.22 -2.15
N SER A 110 -10.83 -7.74 -1.59
CA SER A 110 -10.73 -7.72 -0.12
C SER A 110 -11.58 -6.58 0.48
N LEU A 111 -12.24 -6.81 1.61
CA LEU A 111 -12.90 -5.77 2.41
C LEU A 111 -11.90 -4.94 3.24
N GLN A 112 -10.59 -5.13 3.03
CA GLN A 112 -9.59 -4.44 3.82
C GLN A 112 -9.52 -2.97 3.46
N THR A 113 -9.51 -2.15 4.50
CA THR A 113 -9.45 -0.71 4.38
C THR A 113 -8.39 -0.13 5.30
N ILE A 114 -7.80 0.98 4.88
CA ILE A 114 -6.91 1.79 5.71
C ILE A 114 -7.43 3.21 5.79
N ASN A 115 -7.36 3.79 6.98
CA ASN A 115 -7.70 5.19 7.20
C ASN A 115 -6.44 6.05 7.08
N LEU A 116 -6.53 7.07 6.22
CA LEU A 116 -5.56 8.12 6.02
C LEU A 116 -6.13 9.41 6.58
N MET A 117 -5.38 10.11 7.41
CA MET A 117 -5.77 11.46 7.84
C MET A 117 -5.21 12.48 6.85
N PHE A 118 -6.11 13.27 6.27
CA PHE A 118 -5.80 14.31 5.31
C PHE A 118 -6.16 15.68 5.90
N HIS A 119 -5.23 16.63 5.80
CA HIS A 119 -5.42 17.99 6.28
C HIS A 119 -5.00 19.00 5.21
N LEU A 120 -5.91 19.89 4.84
CA LEU A 120 -5.63 21.03 3.97
C LEU A 120 -5.34 22.24 4.86
N ASN A 121 -4.10 22.73 4.86
CA ASN A 121 -3.59 23.47 6.03
C ASN A 121 -2.95 24.82 5.68
N THR A 122 -2.09 24.84 4.67
CA THR A 122 -1.42 26.07 4.24
C THR A 122 -2.07 26.58 2.95
N LEU A 123 -2.42 27.86 2.93
CA LEU A 123 -2.96 28.53 1.74
C LEU A 123 -1.93 29.51 1.20
N ASP A 124 -1.81 29.52 -0.12
CA ASP A 124 -1.03 30.50 -0.88
C ASP A 124 -2.02 31.47 -1.53
N PHE A 125 -2.29 32.59 -0.87
CA PHE A 125 -3.19 33.62 -1.38
C PHE A 125 -2.40 34.63 -2.19
N ARG A 126 -2.84 34.89 -3.42
CA ARG A 126 -2.19 35.79 -4.36
C ARG A 126 -3.17 36.81 -4.88
N TYR A 127 -2.76 38.08 -4.86
CA TYR A 127 -3.50 39.20 -5.42
C TYR A 127 -2.64 39.92 -6.45
N GLN A 128 -3.10 39.92 -7.69
CA GLN A 128 -2.48 40.61 -8.80
C GLN A 128 -3.42 41.74 -9.26
N PRO A 129 -3.15 43.00 -8.87
CA PRO A 129 -3.94 44.12 -9.34
C PRO A 129 -3.61 44.48 -10.80
N SER A 130 -4.50 45.24 -11.42
CA SER A 130 -4.30 45.77 -12.78
C SER A 130 -3.16 46.79 -12.90
N THR A 131 -2.84 47.48 -11.80
CA THR A 131 -1.78 48.49 -11.74
C THR A 131 -0.98 48.36 -10.45
N GLU A 132 0.32 48.67 -10.49
CA GLU A 132 1.23 48.54 -9.35
C GLU A 132 0.80 49.38 -8.13
N ASN A 133 0.21 50.55 -8.39
CA ASN A 133 -0.30 51.44 -7.33
C ASN A 133 -1.38 50.79 -6.46
N ASN A 134 -2.06 49.75 -6.97
CA ASN A 134 -3.16 49.07 -6.29
C ASN A 134 -2.69 47.89 -5.44
N LEU A 135 -1.39 47.57 -5.39
CA LEU A 135 -0.86 46.50 -4.52
C LEU A 135 -1.16 46.77 -3.02
N LYS A 136 -1.27 48.04 -2.62
CA LYS A 136 -1.61 48.45 -1.25
C LYS A 136 -3.09 48.27 -0.90
N ASN A 137 -3.94 47.94 -1.86
CA ASN A 137 -5.39 47.91 -1.67
C ASN A 137 -5.87 46.66 -0.93
N ILE A 138 -5.06 45.60 -0.91
CA ILE A 138 -5.35 44.39 -0.16
C ILE A 138 -4.81 44.50 1.27
N ASN A 139 -5.68 44.16 2.22
CA ASN A 139 -5.38 44.06 3.64
C ASN A 139 -5.98 42.75 4.18
N TYR A 140 -5.46 42.25 5.29
CA TYR A 140 -6.04 41.12 6.02
C TYR A 140 -6.24 41.47 7.49
N GLU A 141 -7.17 40.81 8.15
CA GLU A 141 -7.41 41.01 9.58
C GLU A 141 -6.47 40.09 10.40
N GLU A 142 -5.46 40.66 11.06
CA GLU A 142 -4.44 39.91 11.82
C GLU A 142 -5.03 39.02 12.92
N SER A 143 -6.13 39.43 13.55
CA SER A 143 -6.83 38.63 14.57
C SER A 143 -7.39 37.30 14.04
N PHE A 144 -7.44 37.16 12.72
CA PHE A 144 -8.06 36.05 11.99
C PHE A 144 -7.05 35.24 11.16
N CYS A 145 -5.87 35.80 10.87
CA CYS A 145 -4.87 35.20 10.00
C CYS A 145 -3.53 35.00 10.75
N GLU A 146 -3.21 33.77 11.15
CA GLU A 146 -1.96 33.46 11.86
C GLU A 146 -0.85 33.02 10.88
N GLY A 147 0.39 33.43 11.14
CA GLY A 147 1.57 33.00 10.37
C GLY A 147 1.68 33.60 8.96
N VAL A 148 0.99 34.72 8.72
CA VAL A 148 1.04 35.42 7.43
C VAL A 148 2.45 35.95 7.20
N THR A 149 3.09 35.44 6.14
CA THR A 149 4.34 36.01 5.63
C THR A 149 4.02 36.74 4.34
N ASP A 150 4.22 38.06 4.32
CA ASP A 150 4.27 38.83 3.08
C ASP A 150 5.59 38.49 2.37
N THR A 151 5.51 37.93 1.18
CA THR A 151 6.70 37.59 0.40
C THR A 151 6.89 38.61 -0.71
N GLU A 152 8.12 39.12 -0.84
CA GLU A 152 8.44 40.06 -1.92
C GLU A 152 8.09 39.48 -3.30
N PRO A 153 7.54 40.30 -4.22
CA PRO A 153 7.18 39.84 -5.55
C PRO A 153 8.38 39.25 -6.28
N TYR A 154 8.12 38.23 -7.09
CA TYR A 154 9.11 37.75 -8.06
C TYR A 154 9.46 38.92 -9.00
N LEU A 155 10.76 39.13 -9.27
CA LEU A 155 11.24 40.25 -10.09
C LEU A 155 10.42 40.39 -11.39
N GLY A 156 9.71 41.51 -11.54
CA GLY A 156 8.93 41.85 -12.73
C GLY A 156 7.44 41.48 -12.71
N VAL A 157 6.89 40.98 -11.60
CA VAL A 157 5.46 40.66 -11.48
C VAL A 157 4.78 41.59 -10.46
N ILE A 158 3.66 42.22 -10.86
CA ILE A 158 2.82 43.05 -9.98
C ILE A 158 1.91 42.14 -9.17
N GLU A 159 2.40 41.57 -8.07
CA GLU A 159 1.64 40.65 -7.22
C GLU A 159 1.94 40.86 -5.73
N LYS A 160 0.93 40.71 -4.87
CA LYS A 160 1.11 40.46 -3.44
C LYS A 160 0.78 39.02 -3.12
N ARG A 161 1.59 38.40 -2.28
CA ARG A 161 1.47 37.00 -1.92
C ARG A 161 1.52 36.81 -0.41
N TYR A 162 0.58 36.02 0.09
CA TYR A 162 0.42 35.71 1.50
C TYR A 162 0.42 34.20 1.69
N LEU A 163 1.41 33.70 2.44
CA LEU A 163 1.42 32.32 2.93
C LEU A 163 0.72 32.27 4.28
N ILE A 164 -0.34 31.48 4.38
CA ILE A 164 -1.24 31.47 5.54
C ILE A 164 -1.31 30.06 6.10
N SER A 165 -1.20 29.90 7.42
CA SER A 165 -1.45 28.63 8.10
C SER A 165 -2.80 28.70 8.81
N LEU A 166 -3.82 28.04 8.27
CA LEU A 166 -5.14 28.02 8.89
C LEU A 166 -5.16 27.00 10.03
N LYS A 167 -5.02 27.44 11.28
CA LYS A 167 -5.27 26.56 12.43
C LYS A 167 -6.78 26.27 12.56
N ASN A 168 -7.10 25.06 13.03
CA ASN A 168 -8.48 24.62 13.28
C ASN A 168 -9.26 25.68 14.07
N GLY A 169 -10.37 26.17 13.50
CA GLY A 169 -11.29 27.11 14.16
C GLY A 169 -11.09 28.58 13.79
N ASN A 170 -10.01 28.95 13.10
CA ASN A 170 -9.76 30.35 12.70
C ASN A 170 -9.99 30.54 11.19
N ASN A 171 -10.89 31.45 10.84
CA ASN A 171 -11.08 31.88 9.45
C ASN A 171 -10.19 33.10 9.22
N CYS A 172 -9.53 33.19 8.06
CA CYS A 172 -8.75 34.36 7.66
C CYS A 172 -9.57 35.24 6.71
N LYS A 173 -9.58 36.56 6.95
CA LYS A 173 -10.36 37.51 6.16
C LYS A 173 -9.45 38.46 5.42
N PHE A 174 -9.67 38.54 4.11
CA PHE A 174 -9.06 39.52 3.23
C PHE A 174 -10.07 40.57 2.83
N GLN A 175 -9.64 41.82 2.85
CA GLN A 175 -10.38 42.95 2.34
C GLN A 175 -9.57 43.57 1.20
N ILE A 176 -10.22 43.77 0.06
CA ILE A 176 -9.65 44.48 -1.08
C ILE A 176 -10.46 45.76 -1.29
N ASN A 177 -9.79 46.89 -1.21
CA ASN A 177 -10.36 48.20 -1.53
C ASN A 177 -10.22 48.47 -3.04
N ASP A 178 -11.20 49.17 -3.63
CA ASP A 178 -11.16 49.57 -5.05
C ASP A 178 -10.83 48.40 -6.00
N LEU A 179 -11.51 47.28 -5.83
CA LEU A 179 -11.36 46.07 -6.65
C LEU A 179 -11.83 46.33 -8.09
N ASN A 180 -10.98 46.01 -9.06
CA ASN A 180 -11.28 46.13 -10.49
C ASN A 180 -11.55 44.77 -11.13
N GLN A 181 -12.39 44.73 -12.17
CA GLN A 181 -12.67 43.54 -12.98
C GLN A 181 -11.42 42.92 -13.64
N SER A 182 -10.38 43.72 -13.86
CA SER A 182 -9.09 43.27 -14.39
C SER A 182 -8.15 42.68 -13.34
N ASP A 183 -8.46 42.82 -12.05
CA ASP A 183 -7.65 42.24 -10.97
C ASP A 183 -7.82 40.72 -10.95
N GLN A 184 -6.80 40.02 -10.49
CA GLN A 184 -6.80 38.55 -10.43
C GLN A 184 -6.45 38.09 -9.02
N ILE A 185 -7.18 37.08 -8.54
CA ILE A 185 -6.89 36.41 -7.28
C ILE A 185 -6.74 34.92 -7.54
N ALA A 186 -5.69 34.34 -6.97
CA ALA A 186 -5.45 32.91 -6.98
C ALA A 186 -5.23 32.42 -5.55
N ILE A 187 -5.80 31.26 -5.23
CA ILE A 187 -5.61 30.58 -3.95
C ILE A 187 -5.04 29.19 -4.25
N GLY A 188 -3.80 28.97 -3.87
CA GLY A 188 -3.15 27.67 -3.88
C GLY A 188 -3.35 26.96 -2.54
N PHE A 189 -3.43 25.63 -2.59
CA PHE A 189 -3.59 24.81 -1.39
C PHE A 189 -2.38 23.91 -1.15
N ALA A 190 -1.98 23.79 0.11
CA ALA A 190 -1.03 22.79 0.57
C ALA A 190 -1.70 21.85 1.57
N TYR A 191 -1.25 20.61 1.55
CA TYR A 191 -1.82 19.55 2.38
C TYR A 191 -0.76 18.85 3.22
N GLN A 192 -1.26 18.18 4.26
CA GLN A 192 -0.53 17.26 5.10
C GLN A 192 -1.28 15.95 5.15
N ILE A 193 -0.52 14.86 5.13
CA ILE A 193 -1.06 13.51 5.17
C ILE A 193 -0.38 12.76 6.30
N PHE A 194 -1.19 12.06 7.06
CA PHE A 194 -0.74 11.21 8.15
C PHE A 194 -1.29 9.81 7.93
N LEU A 195 -0.37 8.87 7.76
CA LEU A 195 -0.64 7.44 7.73
C LEU A 195 0.03 6.83 8.97
N ASN A 196 -0.72 6.02 9.73
CA ASN A 196 -0.15 5.32 10.87
C ASN A 196 0.64 4.10 10.38
N ASN A 197 1.97 4.19 10.40
CA ASN A 197 2.87 3.13 9.90
C ASN A 197 2.65 1.78 10.57
N ASN A 198 2.22 1.73 11.85
CA ASN A 198 1.96 0.47 12.55
C ASN A 198 0.75 -0.30 11.99
N ASN A 199 -0.09 0.36 11.20
CA ASN A 199 -1.18 -0.30 10.47
C ASN A 199 -0.69 -0.90 9.15
N LEU A 200 0.35 -0.32 8.52
CA LEU A 200 0.82 -0.73 7.19
C LEU A 200 1.45 -2.13 7.19
N LEU A 201 2.11 -2.54 8.27
CA LEU A 201 2.64 -3.91 8.41
C LEU A 201 1.54 -4.98 8.50
N LYS A 202 0.31 -4.60 8.84
CA LYS A 202 -0.79 -5.52 9.14
C LYS A 202 -1.80 -5.67 8.01
N ILE A 203 -1.66 -4.87 6.96
CA ILE A 203 -2.53 -4.92 5.80
C ILE A 203 -1.93 -5.77 4.70
N HIS A 204 -2.72 -6.16 3.70
CA HIS A 204 -2.29 -6.95 2.57
C HIS A 204 -1.49 -6.08 1.60
N SER A 205 -0.55 -6.70 0.88
CA SER A 205 0.07 -6.07 -0.29
C SER A 205 -1.00 -5.73 -1.33
N GLY A 206 -0.79 -4.64 -2.05
CA GLY A 206 -1.62 -4.25 -3.18
C GLY A 206 -1.92 -2.76 -3.23
N ARG A 207 -2.88 -2.42 -4.10
CA ARG A 207 -3.23 -1.03 -4.43
C ARG A 207 -4.48 -0.61 -3.69
N TYR A 208 -4.34 0.36 -2.79
CA TYR A 208 -5.42 0.96 -2.04
C TYR A 208 -5.82 2.28 -2.67
N GLU A 209 -7.12 2.48 -2.87
CA GLU A 209 -7.63 3.71 -3.45
C GLU A 209 -8.74 4.31 -2.59
N GLY A 210 -8.79 5.64 -2.56
CA GLY A 210 -9.84 6.40 -1.93
C GLY A 210 -9.83 7.82 -2.44
N GLU A 211 -10.84 8.59 -2.09
CA GLU A 211 -10.94 9.97 -2.54
C GLU A 211 -11.62 10.84 -1.49
N VAL A 212 -11.36 12.14 -1.59
CA VAL A 212 -12.04 13.16 -0.81
C VAL A 212 -12.39 14.32 -1.72
N SER A 213 -13.63 14.79 -1.58
CA SER A 213 -14.11 15.97 -2.30
C SER A 213 -14.39 17.11 -1.33
N TYR A 214 -14.12 18.32 -1.79
CA TYR A 214 -14.39 19.56 -1.08
C TYR A 214 -15.16 20.51 -1.98
N SER A 215 -16.21 21.11 -1.43
CA SER A 215 -16.89 22.25 -2.06
C SER A 215 -16.13 23.53 -1.74
N ILE A 216 -15.89 24.35 -2.76
CA ILE A 216 -15.18 25.63 -2.61
C ILE A 216 -15.96 26.59 -1.72
N ASP A 217 -17.29 26.58 -1.71
CA ASP A 217 -18.10 27.47 -0.85
C ASP A 217 -17.95 27.19 0.65
N ASN A 218 -17.55 25.97 1.00
CA ASN A 218 -17.24 25.58 2.36
C ASN A 218 -15.86 26.06 2.81
N ILE A 219 -15.01 26.49 1.87
CA ILE A 219 -13.62 26.89 2.12
C ILE A 219 -13.42 28.39 1.87
N VAL A 220 -14.06 28.95 0.85
CA VAL A 220 -13.89 30.33 0.41
C VAL A 220 -15.25 31.00 0.23
N ASN A 221 -15.52 32.01 1.06
CA ASN A 221 -16.68 32.88 0.94
C ASN A 221 -16.28 34.19 0.26
N THR A 222 -16.86 34.47 -0.90
CA THR A 222 -16.54 35.64 -1.73
C THR A 222 -17.63 36.71 -1.72
N HIS A 223 -18.67 36.56 -0.90
CA HIS A 223 -19.78 37.53 -0.75
C HIS A 223 -20.38 38.07 -2.07
N SER A 224 -20.40 37.24 -3.13
CA SER A 224 -20.97 37.48 -4.48
C SER A 224 -20.17 38.30 -5.51
N ASN A 225 -19.03 38.91 -5.15
CA ASN A 225 -18.30 39.80 -6.09
C ASN A 225 -17.37 39.08 -7.07
N PHE A 226 -17.31 37.74 -7.02
CA PHE A 226 -16.33 36.95 -7.75
C PHE A 226 -16.96 35.74 -8.42
N SER A 227 -16.56 35.47 -9.66
CA SER A 227 -16.73 34.17 -10.31
C SER A 227 -15.57 33.25 -9.97
N LYS A 228 -15.89 31.97 -9.74
CA LYS A 228 -14.92 30.90 -9.44
C LYS A 228 -14.69 30.08 -10.70
N ASN A 229 -13.46 29.67 -10.98
CA ASN A 229 -13.17 28.74 -12.09
C ASN A 229 -13.62 27.30 -11.79
N ILE A 230 -13.72 26.94 -10.51
CA ILE A 230 -14.13 25.63 -10.02
C ILE A 230 -15.06 25.77 -8.80
N ASP A 231 -16.02 24.87 -8.67
CA ASP A 231 -16.96 24.84 -7.53
C ASP A 231 -16.62 23.74 -6.51
N HIS A 232 -15.83 22.76 -6.91
CA HIS A 232 -15.35 21.68 -6.09
C HIS A 232 -13.98 21.21 -6.57
N PHE A 233 -13.24 20.57 -5.67
CA PHE A 233 -12.06 19.79 -6.03
C PHE A 233 -12.12 18.40 -5.42
N THR A 234 -11.57 17.44 -6.15
CA THR A 234 -11.48 16.04 -5.74
C THR A 234 -10.02 15.62 -5.69
N ILE A 235 -9.62 15.07 -4.55
CA ILE A 235 -8.28 14.51 -4.35
C ILE A 235 -8.45 12.99 -4.27
N LYS A 236 -7.83 12.31 -5.22
CA LYS A 236 -7.74 10.85 -5.28
C LYS A 236 -6.42 10.42 -4.65
N PHE A 237 -6.47 9.37 -3.84
CA PHE A 237 -5.32 8.79 -3.18
C PHE A 237 -5.11 7.39 -3.71
N VAL A 238 -3.87 7.08 -4.07
CA VAL A 238 -3.43 5.76 -4.49
C VAL A 238 -2.25 5.37 -3.62
N LEU A 239 -2.41 4.36 -2.78
CA LEU A 239 -1.35 3.80 -1.95
C LEU A 239 -1.03 2.37 -2.41
N ASN A 240 0.19 2.17 -2.90
CA ASN A 240 0.72 0.85 -3.21
C ASN A 240 1.51 0.33 -2.01
N VAL A 241 1.08 -0.79 -1.45
CA VAL A 241 1.75 -1.47 -0.32
C VAL A 241 2.48 -2.69 -0.85
N LYS A 242 3.79 -2.75 -0.61
CA LYS A 242 4.64 -3.88 -0.98
C LYS A 242 5.24 -4.51 0.27
N HIS A 243 4.72 -5.67 0.65
CA HIS A 243 5.39 -6.53 1.62
C HIS A 243 6.46 -7.39 0.96
N HIS A 244 7.45 -7.77 1.75
CA HIS A 244 8.51 -8.67 1.37
C HIS A 244 8.33 -10.00 2.06
N LEU A 245 8.52 -11.06 1.30
CA LEU A 245 8.47 -12.43 1.76
C LEU A 245 9.71 -13.16 1.24
N LYS A 246 10.51 -13.68 2.16
CA LYS A 246 11.71 -14.46 1.86
C LYS A 246 11.54 -15.83 2.47
N VAL A 247 11.54 -16.85 1.63
CA VAL A 247 11.50 -18.25 2.03
C VAL A 247 12.75 -18.93 1.50
N HIS A 248 13.49 -19.59 2.39
CA HIS A 248 14.67 -20.35 2.00
C HIS A 248 14.59 -21.77 2.56
N LEU A 249 14.73 -22.77 1.70
CA LEU A 249 14.78 -24.16 2.14
C LEU A 249 16.12 -24.41 2.84
N THR A 250 16.08 -24.68 4.14
CA THR A 250 17.27 -24.98 4.96
C THR A 250 17.51 -26.48 5.10
N GLY A 251 16.48 -27.29 4.84
CA GLY A 251 16.55 -28.75 4.74
C GLY A 251 16.76 -29.25 3.30
N HIS A 252 16.55 -30.55 3.11
CA HIS A 252 16.68 -31.19 1.80
C HIS A 252 15.41 -30.98 0.96
N SER A 253 15.58 -30.74 -0.35
CA SER A 253 14.48 -30.65 -1.31
C SER A 253 13.91 -32.02 -1.70
N LYS A 254 14.71 -33.07 -1.57
CA LYS A 254 14.28 -34.46 -1.71
C LYS A 254 14.04 -35.04 -0.33
N VAL A 255 12.79 -35.41 -0.06
CA VAL A 255 12.37 -36.02 1.19
C VAL A 255 12.07 -37.49 0.95
N GLN A 256 12.72 -38.37 1.71
CA GLN A 256 12.41 -39.80 1.75
C GLN A 256 11.38 -40.03 2.86
N LEU A 257 10.34 -40.80 2.56
CA LEU A 257 9.31 -41.16 3.52
C LEU A 257 9.68 -42.49 4.17
N GLU A 258 9.81 -42.49 5.49
CA GLU A 258 10.25 -43.63 6.30
C GLU A 258 9.20 -44.01 7.34
N PRO A 259 9.10 -45.29 7.75
CA PRO A 259 8.14 -45.74 8.74
C PRO A 259 8.50 -45.20 10.12
N CYS A 260 7.78 -44.16 10.56
CA CYS A 260 8.01 -43.48 11.83
C CYS A 260 6.68 -43.11 12.48
N ALA A 261 6.57 -43.27 13.79
CA ALA A 261 5.39 -42.81 14.54
C ALA A 261 5.23 -41.27 14.51
N GLN A 262 6.33 -40.52 14.35
CA GLN A 262 6.35 -39.06 14.29
C GLN A 262 7.32 -38.56 13.20
N ALA A 263 6.90 -37.54 12.45
CA ALA A 263 7.70 -36.96 11.36
C ALA A 263 9.03 -36.39 11.87
N GLY A 264 10.14 -36.84 11.26
CA GLY A 264 11.49 -36.33 11.56
C GLY A 264 12.13 -36.81 12.87
N ASN A 265 11.48 -37.70 13.63
CA ASN A 265 12.03 -38.29 14.86
C ASN A 265 12.49 -39.76 14.67
N CYS A 266 12.62 -40.20 13.42
CA CYS A 266 13.19 -41.51 13.15
C CYS A 266 14.70 -41.50 13.40
N ARG A 267 15.17 -42.41 14.25
CA ARG A 267 16.60 -42.72 14.33
C ARG A 267 16.96 -43.61 13.15
N ALA A 268 18.05 -43.30 12.44
CA ALA A 268 18.48 -44.07 11.28
C ALA A 268 18.62 -45.58 11.61
N ALA A 269 19.10 -45.91 12.81
CA ALA A 269 19.28 -47.29 13.27
C ALA A 269 17.97 -48.09 13.47
N THR A 270 16.80 -47.44 13.51
CA THR A 270 15.51 -48.11 13.75
C THR A 270 14.67 -48.29 12.49
N ILE A 271 15.08 -47.71 11.35
CA ILE A 271 14.29 -47.75 10.11
C ILE A 271 14.08 -49.18 9.61
N ASP A 272 15.15 -49.98 9.54
CA ASP A 272 15.07 -51.37 9.08
C ASP A 272 14.17 -52.21 10.00
N GLN A 273 14.27 -51.99 11.32
CA GLN A 273 13.42 -52.66 12.31
C GLN A 273 11.96 -52.24 12.18
N ASN A 274 11.69 -50.96 11.90
CA ASN A 274 10.34 -50.46 11.69
C ASN A 274 9.71 -51.04 10.43
N TRP A 275 10.49 -51.23 9.36
CA TRP A 275 10.04 -51.95 8.17
C TRP A 275 9.76 -53.42 8.44
N GLN A 276 10.65 -54.13 9.14
CA GLN A 276 10.46 -55.54 9.50
C GLN A 276 9.19 -55.75 10.36
N ASN A 277 8.94 -54.84 11.30
CA ASN A 277 7.79 -54.92 12.20
C ASN A 277 6.57 -54.13 11.71
N TRP A 278 6.58 -53.67 10.46
CA TRP A 278 5.53 -52.79 9.95
C TRP A 278 4.14 -53.43 10.03
N HIS A 279 4.02 -54.73 9.70
CA HIS A 279 2.74 -55.44 9.77
C HIS A 279 2.11 -55.45 11.18
N GLN A 280 2.94 -55.45 12.23
CA GLN A 280 2.48 -55.46 13.62
C GLN A 280 2.11 -54.04 14.10
N ASN A 281 2.95 -53.05 13.75
CA ASN A 281 2.85 -51.71 14.32
C ASN A 281 2.15 -50.69 13.43
N ARG A 282 1.95 -51.02 12.14
CA ARG A 282 1.28 -50.21 11.11
C ARG A 282 1.77 -48.75 11.08
N TYR A 283 3.08 -48.54 11.07
CA TYR A 283 3.65 -47.19 11.08
C TYR A 283 3.25 -46.38 9.85
N PRO A 284 2.86 -45.11 9.96
CA PRO A 284 2.76 -44.24 8.78
C PRO A 284 4.15 -44.02 8.19
N LEU A 285 4.23 -43.71 6.90
CA LEU A 285 5.48 -43.20 6.32
C LEU A 285 5.51 -41.70 6.50
N THR A 286 6.61 -41.19 7.04
CA THR A 286 6.75 -39.76 7.32
C THR A 286 8.08 -39.23 6.82
N GLY A 287 8.10 -37.96 6.49
CA GLY A 287 9.31 -37.24 6.11
C GLY A 287 9.20 -35.78 6.52
N LYS A 288 10.33 -35.09 6.57
CA LYS A 288 10.40 -33.72 7.05
C LYS A 288 11.47 -32.95 6.29
N THR A 289 11.17 -31.69 5.98
CA THR A 289 12.18 -30.70 5.58
C THR A 289 12.00 -29.41 6.35
N ARG A 290 13.04 -28.57 6.37
CA ARG A 290 13.05 -27.30 7.10
C ARG A 290 13.20 -26.13 6.16
N PHE A 291 12.72 -24.97 6.58
CA PHE A 291 12.90 -23.71 5.88
C PHE A 291 13.11 -22.57 6.87
N SER A 292 13.71 -21.48 6.40
CA SER A 292 13.65 -20.18 7.06
C SER A 292 12.68 -19.26 6.34
N LEU A 293 12.04 -18.39 7.12
CA LEU A 293 11.01 -17.47 6.67
C LEU A 293 11.24 -16.08 7.27
N SER A 294 11.21 -15.06 6.41
CA SER A 294 11.01 -13.68 6.83
C SER A 294 9.84 -13.09 6.05
N SER A 295 8.92 -12.41 6.75
CA SER A 295 7.80 -11.71 6.12
C SER A 295 7.54 -10.39 6.82
N SER A 296 7.45 -9.30 6.07
CA SER A 296 7.06 -8.00 6.62
C SER A 296 5.54 -7.80 6.69
N GLY A 297 4.77 -8.70 6.10
CA GLY A 297 3.31 -8.61 6.02
C GLY A 297 2.62 -9.96 6.18
N PRO A 298 1.28 -9.97 6.20
CA PRO A 298 0.52 -11.21 6.11
C PRO A 298 0.78 -11.92 4.79
N PHE A 299 0.76 -13.25 4.80
CA PHE A 299 0.90 -14.10 3.62
C PHE A 299 0.03 -15.35 3.74
N LYS A 300 -0.22 -16.00 2.60
CA LYS A 300 -0.98 -17.24 2.48
C LYS A 300 -0.03 -18.40 2.20
N VAL A 301 -0.44 -19.63 2.57
CA VAL A 301 0.28 -20.85 2.20
C VAL A 301 -0.66 -21.91 1.66
N TYR A 302 -0.33 -22.46 0.49
CA TYR A 302 -1.11 -23.52 -0.17
C TYR A 302 -0.22 -24.51 -0.94
N LEU A 303 -0.82 -25.61 -1.38
CA LEU A 303 -0.14 -26.64 -2.17
C LEU A 303 -0.40 -26.49 -3.66
N GLU A 304 0.64 -26.72 -4.45
CA GLU A 304 0.55 -27.11 -5.86
C GLU A 304 1.19 -28.50 -6.00
N CYS A 305 0.48 -29.41 -6.66
CA CYS A 305 0.84 -30.82 -6.70
C CYS A 305 1.12 -31.28 -8.13
N GLU A 306 2.09 -32.18 -8.31
CA GLU A 306 2.23 -32.94 -9.56
C GLU A 306 1.05 -33.89 -9.77
N TYR A 307 0.63 -34.55 -8.68
CA TYR A 307 -0.57 -35.38 -8.64
C TYR A 307 -1.47 -34.90 -7.51
N GLU A 308 -2.72 -34.54 -7.83
CA GLU A 308 -3.71 -34.15 -6.83
C GLU A 308 -4.47 -35.37 -6.27
N SER A 309 -4.88 -35.29 -5.01
CA SER A 309 -5.73 -36.27 -4.34
C SER A 309 -6.71 -35.55 -3.42
N GLN A 310 -8.01 -35.61 -3.71
CA GLN A 310 -9.11 -34.97 -2.97
C GLN A 310 -8.82 -33.51 -2.54
N SER A 311 -8.07 -33.30 -1.45
CA SER A 311 -7.70 -31.98 -0.93
C SER A 311 -6.17 -31.78 -0.76
N GLY A 312 -5.31 -32.60 -1.33
CA GLY A 312 -3.86 -32.54 -1.12
C GLY A 312 -3.07 -33.15 -2.29
N CYS A 313 -1.79 -33.40 -2.07
CA CYS A 313 -0.93 -34.02 -3.07
C CYS A 313 -0.91 -35.54 -2.96
N ALA A 314 -0.43 -36.20 -4.00
CA ALA A 314 -0.20 -37.65 -4.05
C ALA A 314 1.18 -37.99 -4.63
N ILE A 315 1.62 -39.21 -4.37
CA ILE A 315 2.75 -39.86 -5.02
C ILE A 315 2.23 -41.01 -5.88
N GLU A 316 2.89 -41.27 -7.01
CA GLU A 316 2.45 -42.26 -7.98
C GLU A 316 3.38 -43.48 -7.98
N SER A 317 2.79 -44.68 -8.07
CA SER A 317 3.49 -45.94 -8.35
C SER A 317 4.11 -45.94 -9.75
N LYS A 318 5.40 -46.29 -9.83
CA LYS A 318 6.07 -46.52 -11.13
C LYS A 318 5.63 -47.80 -11.83
N LYS A 319 5.05 -48.75 -11.11
CA LYS A 319 4.64 -50.05 -11.65
C LYS A 319 3.24 -50.04 -12.26
N ASN A 320 2.29 -49.36 -11.61
CA ASN A 320 0.88 -49.44 -12.01
C ASN A 320 0.13 -48.09 -11.97
N GLN A 321 0.84 -46.98 -11.79
CA GLN A 321 0.26 -45.62 -11.78
C GLN A 321 -0.79 -45.38 -10.67
N THR A 322 -0.81 -46.22 -9.63
CA THR A 322 -1.67 -46.00 -8.47
C THR A 322 -1.21 -44.74 -7.72
N LEU A 323 -2.15 -43.84 -7.44
CA LEU A 323 -1.92 -42.65 -6.64
C LEU A 323 -2.12 -42.93 -5.15
N VAL A 324 -1.17 -42.45 -4.34
CA VAL A 324 -1.19 -42.56 -2.89
C VAL A 324 -1.18 -41.15 -2.27
N PRO A 325 -2.23 -40.78 -1.50
CA PRO A 325 -2.30 -39.46 -0.87
C PRO A 325 -1.16 -39.20 0.12
N VAL A 326 -0.59 -37.99 0.04
CA VAL A 326 0.41 -37.45 0.96
C VAL A 326 -0.16 -36.23 1.69
N GLN A 327 -0.28 -36.32 3.01
CA GLN A 327 -0.64 -35.19 3.84
C GLN A 327 0.58 -34.30 4.07
N THR A 328 0.44 -33.01 3.81
CA THR A 328 1.50 -32.01 4.01
C THR A 328 1.07 -31.04 5.10
N ARG A 329 1.86 -30.94 6.18
CA ARG A 329 1.59 -30.08 7.32
C ARG A 329 2.69 -29.07 7.50
N LEU A 330 2.30 -27.82 7.74
CA LEU A 330 3.19 -26.72 8.06
C LEU A 330 3.26 -26.53 9.57
N ALA A 331 4.46 -26.52 10.12
CA ALA A 331 4.72 -26.14 11.50
C ALA A 331 5.60 -24.90 11.53
N LEU A 332 5.11 -23.86 12.19
CA LEU A 332 5.85 -22.63 12.44
C LEU A 332 5.84 -22.38 13.96
N PRO A 333 6.99 -22.26 14.64
CA PRO A 333 7.06 -21.92 16.05
C PRO A 333 6.55 -20.49 16.29
N ASP A 334 5.93 -20.26 17.46
CA ASP A 334 5.50 -18.94 17.96
C ASP A 334 4.27 -18.30 17.29
N PHE A 335 3.54 -19.04 16.46
CA PHE A 335 2.31 -18.54 15.83
C PHE A 335 1.06 -19.02 16.55
N ALA A 336 0.01 -18.17 16.58
CA ALA A 336 -1.35 -18.55 16.99
C ALA A 336 -2.04 -19.52 16.00
N VAL A 337 -1.33 -19.97 14.96
CA VAL A 337 -1.75 -21.03 14.06
C VAL A 337 -1.45 -22.37 14.75
N PRO A 338 -2.36 -23.37 14.70
CA PRO A 338 -2.10 -24.65 15.34
C PRO A 338 -0.74 -25.22 14.92
N GLU A 339 0.07 -25.63 15.91
CA GLU A 339 1.29 -26.42 15.70
C GLU A 339 0.95 -27.58 14.76
N ASN A 340 1.38 -27.52 13.49
CA ASN A 340 1.06 -28.48 12.40
C ASN A 340 -0.28 -28.26 11.67
N LYS A 341 -0.45 -27.10 11.03
CA LYS A 341 -1.57 -26.85 10.12
C LYS A 341 -1.50 -27.75 8.88
N LEU A 342 -2.58 -28.48 8.58
CA LEU A 342 -2.73 -29.21 7.32
C LEU A 342 -2.91 -28.23 6.16
N LEU A 343 -2.05 -28.32 5.16
CA LEU A 343 -2.15 -27.56 3.92
C LEU A 343 -3.03 -28.29 2.91
N GLN A 344 -3.75 -27.55 2.09
CA GLN A 344 -4.57 -28.09 0.99
C GLN A 344 -4.23 -27.36 -0.31
N THR A 345 -4.72 -27.87 -1.44
CA THR A 345 -4.50 -27.23 -2.74
C THR A 345 -5.31 -25.93 -2.87
N LYS A 346 -4.84 -24.99 -3.69
CA LYS A 346 -5.44 -23.65 -3.85
C LYS A 346 -6.97 -23.66 -4.07
N ASN A 347 -7.48 -24.65 -4.80
CA ASN A 347 -8.92 -24.78 -5.11
C ASN A 347 -9.78 -25.26 -3.94
N HIS A 348 -9.18 -25.69 -2.83
CA HIS A 348 -9.86 -26.34 -1.70
C HIS A 348 -9.70 -25.59 -0.37
N VAL A 349 -9.04 -24.42 -0.34
CA VAL A 349 -8.65 -23.67 0.87
C VAL A 349 -9.39 -22.35 0.98
N ASP A 350 -9.86 -22.03 2.19
CA ASP A 350 -9.99 -20.63 2.66
C ASP A 350 -8.61 -20.15 3.07
N ASP A 351 -8.10 -19.10 2.43
CA ASP A 351 -6.72 -18.62 2.55
C ASP A 351 -6.21 -18.60 4.00
N ILE A 352 -5.21 -19.44 4.30
CA ILE A 352 -4.61 -19.50 5.64
C ILE A 352 -3.69 -18.30 5.79
N ILE A 353 -4.13 -17.28 6.52
CA ILE A 353 -3.37 -16.04 6.74
C ILE A 353 -2.44 -16.20 7.94
N PHE A 354 -1.13 -16.05 7.71
CA PHE A 354 -0.11 -16.00 8.76
C PHE A 354 0.17 -14.55 9.17
N PRO A 355 0.49 -14.28 10.45
CA PRO A 355 0.67 -12.91 10.92
C PRO A 355 1.95 -12.27 10.37
N PRO A 356 1.99 -10.93 10.32
CA PRO A 356 3.12 -10.16 9.80
C PRO A 356 4.31 -10.13 10.77
N ASP A 357 5.40 -9.50 10.31
CA ASP A 357 6.61 -9.18 11.08
C ASP A 357 7.37 -10.41 11.59
N VAL A 358 7.56 -11.36 10.69
CA VAL A 358 8.37 -12.57 10.93
C VAL A 358 9.79 -12.30 10.46
N ASN A 359 10.78 -12.54 11.31
CA ASN A 359 12.18 -12.36 10.94
C ASN A 359 13.01 -13.64 11.16
N ASN A 360 13.45 -14.22 10.05
CA ASN A 360 14.36 -15.38 9.99
C ASN A 360 13.89 -16.56 10.87
N GLN A 361 12.58 -16.76 10.93
CA GLN A 361 11.96 -17.81 11.72
C GLN A 361 12.17 -19.15 11.02
N GLN A 362 12.57 -20.17 11.79
CA GLN A 362 12.67 -21.54 11.27
C GLN A 362 11.30 -22.20 11.30
N GLY A 363 10.97 -22.92 10.23
CA GLY A 363 9.75 -23.71 10.12
C GLY A 363 10.02 -25.10 9.57
N ASP A 364 9.04 -25.98 9.75
CA ASP A 364 9.08 -27.35 9.29
C ASP A 364 7.92 -27.66 8.34
N ILE A 365 8.20 -28.42 7.29
CA ILE A 365 7.20 -29.03 6.42
C ILE A 365 7.25 -30.53 6.66
N ASN A 366 6.16 -31.06 7.22
CA ASN A 366 6.01 -32.47 7.58
C ASN A 366 5.13 -33.17 6.55
N PHE A 367 5.63 -34.27 6.00
CA PHE A 367 4.92 -35.11 5.03
C PHE A 367 4.54 -36.43 5.69
N SER A 368 3.35 -36.94 5.40
CA SER A 368 2.93 -38.25 5.90
C SER A 368 1.99 -38.99 4.95
N VAL A 369 2.22 -40.29 4.78
CA VAL A 369 1.28 -41.27 4.20
C VAL A 369 0.70 -42.09 5.35
N THR A 370 -0.63 -42.19 5.41
CA THR A 370 -1.33 -42.91 6.48
C THR A 370 -1.03 -44.41 6.42
N SER A 371 -1.12 -45.09 7.57
CA SER A 371 -0.92 -46.53 7.68
C SER A 371 -1.72 -47.35 6.66
N ASP A 372 -2.98 -46.97 6.42
CA ASP A 372 -3.89 -47.70 5.52
C ASP A 372 -3.46 -47.57 4.06
N ASN A 373 -2.95 -46.40 3.69
CA ASN A 373 -2.38 -46.17 2.36
C ASN A 373 -1.08 -46.98 2.18
N VAL A 374 -0.25 -47.09 3.21
CA VAL A 374 0.96 -47.92 3.18
C VAL A 374 0.62 -49.40 3.05
N GLU A 375 -0.44 -49.89 3.72
CA GLU A 375 -0.94 -51.26 3.55
C GLU A 375 -1.27 -51.56 2.08
N THR A 376 -1.84 -50.58 1.38
CA THR A 376 -2.16 -50.68 -0.05
C THR A 376 -0.89 -50.67 -0.91
N MET A 377 0.11 -49.86 -0.56
CA MET A 377 1.41 -49.85 -1.24
C MET A 377 2.11 -51.21 -1.15
N LEU A 378 2.09 -51.83 0.03
CA LEU A 378 2.77 -53.10 0.29
C LEU A 378 2.18 -54.27 -0.50
N LYS A 379 0.88 -54.24 -0.82
CA LYS A 379 0.24 -55.25 -1.70
C LYS A 379 0.83 -55.26 -3.12
N ASN A 380 1.42 -54.14 -3.55
CA ASN A 380 1.98 -53.97 -4.89
C ASN A 380 3.51 -54.16 -4.94
N ALA A 381 4.15 -54.44 -3.81
CA ALA A 381 5.60 -54.56 -3.68
C ALA A 381 6.22 -55.69 -4.55
N PRO A 382 7.49 -55.57 -5.00
CA PRO A 382 8.33 -54.39 -4.91
C PRO A 382 7.87 -53.30 -5.90
N ASP A 383 7.96 -52.05 -5.47
CA ASP A 383 7.54 -50.88 -6.26
C ASP A 383 8.24 -49.61 -5.76
N THR A 384 8.21 -48.54 -6.54
CA THR A 384 8.73 -47.22 -6.17
C THR A 384 7.63 -46.19 -6.38
N TYR A 385 7.41 -45.37 -5.36
CA TYR A 385 6.45 -44.27 -5.39
C TYR A 385 7.19 -42.94 -5.39
N SER A 386 6.76 -41.99 -6.23
CA SER A 386 7.35 -40.66 -6.29
C SER A 386 6.36 -39.60 -6.78
N GLY A 387 6.58 -38.35 -6.40
CA GLY A 387 5.82 -37.20 -6.85
C GLY A 387 6.41 -35.92 -6.30
N ARG A 388 5.96 -34.78 -6.82
CA ARG A 388 6.36 -33.44 -6.37
C ARG A 388 5.25 -32.75 -5.61
N VAL A 389 5.63 -32.23 -4.44
CA VAL A 389 4.82 -31.32 -3.63
C VAL A 389 5.48 -29.95 -3.65
N THR A 390 4.78 -28.94 -4.14
CA THR A 390 5.21 -27.54 -4.10
C THR A 390 4.41 -26.84 -3.01
N VAL A 391 5.10 -26.28 -2.02
CA VAL A 391 4.50 -25.42 -1.00
C VAL A 391 4.69 -23.97 -1.42
N VAL A 392 3.59 -23.28 -1.71
CA VAL A 392 3.59 -21.90 -2.19
C VAL A 392 3.31 -20.98 -1.03
N PHE A 393 4.18 -19.99 -0.83
CA PHE A 393 3.96 -18.87 0.11
C PHE A 393 3.68 -17.63 -0.72
N ASP A 394 2.53 -17.00 -0.49
CA ASP A 394 1.98 -15.99 -1.39
C ASP A 394 1.62 -14.71 -0.62
N THR A 395 2.07 -13.56 -1.10
CA THR A 395 1.77 -12.25 -0.49
C THR A 395 0.58 -11.56 -1.16
N GLU A 396 0.10 -12.10 -2.28
CA GLU A 396 -1.03 -11.54 -3.01
C GLU A 396 -2.35 -12.10 -2.48
N PHE A 397 -3.26 -11.18 -2.15
CA PHE A 397 -4.60 -11.49 -1.69
C PHE A 397 -5.58 -11.11 -2.79
N ASN A 398 -5.86 -12.06 -3.71
CA ASN A 398 -6.86 -11.91 -4.79
C ASN A 398 -8.29 -12.22 -4.33
#